data_AF-C7Z5I4-F1
#
_entry.id   AF-C7Z5I4-F1
#
_cell.length_a   1.000
_cell.length_b   1.000
_cell.length_c   1.000
_cell.angle_alpha   90.00
_cell.angle_beta   90.00
_cell.angle_gamma   90.00
#
_symmetry.space_group_name_H-M   'P 1'
#
loop_
_entity.id
_entity.type
_entity.pdbx_description
1 polymer ?
#
loop_
_entity_poly.entity_id
_entity_poly.type
_entity_poly.pdbx_seq_one_letter_code
_entity_poly.pdbx_strand_id
1 'polypeptide(L)'
;MLYGAPTHRLEEYLSMTARVLEIDGQFLYLPGCMIISFDDRSTHTTEVRIVRSAQGIDLGKLKDVHLIYKEVMHDCIGVEEATDKLDVLMKRKDKFHAWLRVIIFGLTSVTAAPFSFGARLIDLPLIFAFGCLVGVLQLIVAPNSALYSNVFEVTATVVVSFLARLFGSINNSNLFCFGALAQGGIVMLLPGYMVLCSSLELQSRAIVPGSIRIVYAIIYCLLLGFGITVGSALYGLFDDTPSNQATCENPMDPYYGFIFVPPFVVCISMIYQAKWRQVPIMVIIAFAGYMVNYWSGQRFKSSPQISSTLGALAVGVLANLYSRLRHGVAAAILIPAVFCQVPGGLASTGGLLSGLSVANELTNNNGTINGTASVQVESGGKLDNLVFNVAASMIQIAIGIAAGLFMSALIIYPLGKRRSGLFSF
;
A
#
# COMPACT_ATOMS: atom_id res chain seq x y z
N MET A 1 14.37 6.69 -7.22
CA MET A 1 12.94 7.02 -7.42
C MET A 1 12.18 5.90 -8.12
N LEU A 2 12.66 5.41 -9.27
CA LEU A 2 11.95 4.44 -10.12
C LEU A 2 11.60 3.09 -9.43
N TYR A 3 12.41 2.64 -8.47
CA TYR A 3 12.27 1.32 -7.81
C TYR A 3 11.71 1.36 -6.37
N GLY A 4 11.15 2.48 -5.91
CA GLY A 4 10.48 2.53 -4.59
C GLY A 4 11.41 2.78 -3.41
N ALA A 5 12.49 3.53 -3.62
CA ALA A 5 13.38 3.98 -2.55
C ALA A 5 12.65 4.94 -1.59
N PRO A 6 12.98 4.95 -0.28
CA PRO A 6 12.42 5.89 0.69
C PRO A 6 12.79 7.32 0.29
N THR A 7 11.78 8.09 -0.10
CA THR A 7 11.96 9.37 -0.79
C THR A 7 12.43 10.50 0.13
N HIS A 8 12.07 10.45 1.41
CA HIS A 8 12.55 11.39 2.42
C HIS A 8 14.07 11.40 2.65
N ARG A 9 14.80 10.38 2.17
CA ARG A 9 16.27 10.30 2.31
C ARG A 9 17.02 10.49 1.00
N LEU A 10 16.33 10.60 -0.13
CA LEU A 10 16.98 10.64 -1.44
C LEU A 10 17.91 11.86 -1.57
N GLU A 11 17.49 13.01 -1.07
CA GLU A 11 18.31 14.24 -1.08
C GLU A 11 19.60 14.08 -0.26
N GLU A 12 19.52 13.46 0.92
CA GLU A 12 20.68 13.17 1.76
C GLU A 12 21.63 12.19 1.05
N TYR A 13 21.10 11.13 0.42
CA TYR A 13 21.91 10.16 -0.31
C TYR A 13 22.63 10.79 -1.50
N LEU A 14 21.95 11.62 -2.29
CA LEU A 14 22.57 12.32 -3.42
C LEU A 14 23.60 13.35 -2.95
N SER A 15 23.32 14.09 -1.88
CA SER A 15 24.28 15.03 -1.28
C SER A 15 25.53 14.31 -0.78
N MET A 16 25.38 13.15 -0.14
CA MET A 16 26.52 12.33 0.31
C MET A 16 27.31 11.76 -0.87
N THR A 17 26.63 11.36 -1.94
CA THR A 17 27.30 10.87 -3.16
C THR A 17 28.09 11.98 -3.82
N ALA A 18 27.51 13.17 -3.97
CA ALA A 18 28.17 14.34 -4.56
C ALA A 18 29.45 14.71 -3.81
N ARG A 19 29.42 14.64 -2.47
CA ARG A 19 30.62 14.86 -1.64
C ARG A 19 31.73 13.83 -1.86
N VAL A 20 31.38 12.55 -2.01
CA VAL A 20 32.38 11.49 -2.29
C VAL A 20 32.97 11.64 -3.69
N LEU A 21 32.16 12.10 -4.64
CA LEU A 21 32.60 12.38 -6.01
C LEU A 21 33.26 13.75 -6.19
N GLU A 22 33.40 14.53 -5.11
CA GLU A 22 33.95 15.90 -5.14
C GLU A 22 33.19 16.85 -6.08
N ILE A 23 31.87 16.69 -6.20
CA ILE A 23 30.99 17.54 -7.01
C ILE A 23 30.15 18.44 -6.09
N ASP A 24 30.13 19.74 -6.36
CA ASP A 24 29.24 20.69 -5.71
C ASP A 24 27.84 20.63 -6.35
N GLY A 25 26.84 20.15 -5.60
CA GLY A 25 25.48 19.98 -6.10
C GLY A 25 24.40 20.15 -5.04
N GLN A 26 23.26 20.69 -5.48
CA GLN A 26 22.04 20.81 -4.67
C GLN A 26 20.93 19.94 -5.25
N PHE A 27 20.18 19.32 -4.35
CA PHE A 27 19.21 18.27 -4.68
C PHE A 27 17.88 18.60 -4.03
N LEU A 28 16.82 18.76 -4.84
CA LEU A 28 15.45 18.95 -4.37
C LEU A 28 14.54 17.89 -4.97
N TYR A 29 13.86 17.15 -4.11
CA TYR A 29 12.91 16.12 -4.47
C TYR A 29 11.47 16.63 -4.42
N LEU A 30 10.74 16.43 -5.52
CA LEU A 30 9.29 16.60 -5.61
C LEU A 30 8.66 15.27 -6.07
N PRO A 31 7.42 14.94 -5.68
CA PRO A 31 6.78 13.73 -6.17
C PRO A 31 6.71 13.70 -7.70
N GLY A 32 7.44 12.75 -8.31
CA GLY A 32 7.51 12.57 -9.77
C GLY A 32 8.64 13.34 -10.46
N CYS A 33 9.42 14.13 -9.73
CA CYS A 33 10.49 14.95 -10.30
C CYS A 33 11.65 15.18 -9.31
N MET A 34 12.89 15.01 -9.77
CA MET A 34 14.08 15.44 -9.04
C MET A 34 14.68 16.64 -9.76
N ILE A 35 14.88 17.73 -9.02
CA ILE A 35 15.61 18.90 -9.50
C ILE A 35 17.03 18.80 -8.94
N ILE A 36 18.01 18.83 -9.84
CA ILE A 36 19.42 18.72 -9.54
C ILE A 36 20.09 19.98 -10.06
N SER A 37 20.80 20.69 -9.21
CA SER A 37 21.62 21.84 -9.61
C SER A 37 23.08 21.50 -9.38
N PHE A 38 23.90 21.57 -10.42
CA PHE A 38 25.36 21.48 -10.31
C PHE A 38 25.92 22.88 -10.33
N ASP A 39 26.79 23.18 -9.37
CA ASP A 39 27.47 24.47 -9.28
C ASP A 39 28.90 24.30 -9.77
N ASP A 40 29.30 25.11 -10.75
CA ASP A 40 30.68 25.17 -11.21
C ASP A 40 31.34 26.43 -10.69
N ARG A 41 32.17 26.24 -9.65
CA ARG A 41 32.94 27.31 -9.01
C ARG A 41 33.89 28.03 -9.96
N SER A 42 34.33 27.38 -11.04
CA SER A 42 35.28 27.97 -11.97
C SER A 42 34.64 28.98 -12.91
N THR A 43 33.39 28.73 -13.31
CA THR A 43 32.64 29.58 -14.24
C THR A 43 31.57 30.43 -13.55
N HIS A 44 31.32 30.22 -12.25
CA HIS A 44 30.19 30.80 -11.52
C HIS A 44 28.84 30.55 -12.22
N THR A 45 28.71 29.41 -12.89
CA THR A 45 27.47 29.01 -13.56
C THR A 45 26.81 27.86 -12.82
N THR A 46 25.48 27.82 -12.89
CA THR A 46 24.68 26.73 -12.31
C THR A 46 23.94 26.02 -13.43
N GLU A 47 24.18 24.72 -13.57
CA GLU A 47 23.43 23.87 -14.51
C GLU A 47 22.32 23.15 -13.74
N VAL A 48 21.07 23.49 -14.05
CA VAL A 48 19.90 22.85 -13.44
C VAL A 48 19.33 21.79 -14.38
N ARG A 49 19.30 20.54 -13.90
CA ARG A 49 18.67 19.41 -14.60
C ARG A 49 17.44 18.92 -13.86
N ILE A 50 16.41 18.61 -14.64
CA ILE A 50 15.12 18.14 -14.14
C ILE A 50 14.93 16.69 -14.62
N VAL A 51 14.90 15.75 -13.69
CA VAL A 51 14.68 14.32 -13.98
C VAL A 51 13.28 13.92 -13.54
N ARG A 52 12.41 13.64 -14.52
CA ARG A 52 11.04 13.15 -14.27
C ARG A 52 11.00 11.63 -14.34
N SER A 53 10.38 11.00 -13.35
CA SER A 53 10.19 9.54 -13.31
C SER A 53 8.89 9.22 -12.61
N ALA A 54 8.08 8.36 -13.22
CA ALA A 54 6.98 7.71 -12.52
C ALA A 54 7.54 6.89 -11.35
N GLN A 55 6.84 6.89 -10.22
CA GLN A 55 7.23 6.09 -9.06
C GLN A 55 6.71 4.66 -9.27
N GLY A 56 7.60 3.68 -9.14
CA GLY A 56 7.27 2.27 -9.15
C GLY A 56 7.87 1.56 -7.94
N ILE A 57 7.44 0.32 -7.69
CA ILE A 57 8.01 -0.52 -6.63
C ILE A 57 8.59 -1.77 -7.29
N ASP A 58 9.91 -1.92 -7.21
CA ASP A 58 10.62 -3.13 -7.60
C ASP A 58 11.70 -3.40 -6.55
N LEU A 59 11.40 -4.31 -5.63
CA LEU A 59 12.27 -4.62 -4.50
C LEU A 59 13.58 -5.28 -4.94
N GLY A 60 13.56 -6.00 -6.06
CA GLY A 60 14.72 -6.66 -6.62
C GLY A 60 15.73 -5.65 -7.15
N LYS A 61 15.29 -4.79 -8.07
CA LYS A 61 16.12 -3.73 -8.66
C LYS A 61 16.51 -2.68 -7.64
N LEU A 62 15.64 -2.34 -6.68
CA LEU A 62 15.97 -1.42 -5.58
C LEU A 62 17.18 -1.89 -4.79
N LYS A 63 17.22 -3.18 -4.44
CA LYS A 63 18.36 -3.76 -3.73
C LYS A 63 19.65 -3.67 -4.56
N ASP A 64 19.56 -3.97 -5.86
CA ASP A 64 20.72 -3.96 -6.75
C ASP A 64 21.28 -2.55 -6.95
N VAL A 65 20.42 -1.54 -7.13
CA VAL A 65 20.85 -0.13 -7.14
C VAL A 65 21.52 0.25 -5.82
N HIS A 66 20.96 -0.17 -4.69
CA HIS A 66 21.54 0.15 -3.38
C HIS A 66 22.91 -0.52 -3.16
N LEU A 67 23.13 -1.72 -3.71
CA LEU A 67 24.43 -2.38 -3.66
C LEU A 67 25.47 -1.63 -4.49
N ILE A 68 25.13 -1.24 -5.73
CA ILE A 68 26.02 -0.42 -6.58
C ILE A 68 26.36 0.90 -5.89
N TYR A 69 25.35 1.60 -5.35
CA TYR A 69 25.55 2.82 -4.55
C TYR A 69 26.54 2.60 -3.41
N LYS A 70 26.38 1.50 -2.65
CA LYS A 70 27.27 1.20 -1.52
C LYS A 70 28.69 0.89 -1.97
N GLU A 71 28.87 0.17 -3.08
CA GLU A 71 30.19 -0.14 -3.64
C GLU A 71 30.92 1.14 -4.06
N VAL A 72 30.23 2.10 -4.70
CA VAL A 72 30.79 3.42 -5.03
C VAL A 72 31.16 4.20 -3.78
N MET A 73 30.27 4.27 -2.79
CA MET A 73 30.52 5.02 -1.54
C MET A 73 31.66 4.47 -0.68
N HIS A 74 32.09 3.22 -0.91
CA HIS A 74 33.22 2.60 -0.20
C HIS A 74 34.44 2.45 -1.11
N ASP A 75 34.49 3.19 -2.24
CA ASP A 75 35.57 3.15 -3.23
C ASP A 75 35.93 1.73 -3.70
N CYS A 76 34.95 0.82 -3.73
CA CYS A 76 35.15 -0.56 -4.20
C CYS A 76 35.09 -0.66 -5.73
N ILE A 77 34.35 0.24 -6.38
CA ILE A 77 34.17 0.33 -7.83
C ILE A 77 34.23 1.79 -8.27
N GLY A 78 34.75 2.04 -9.49
CA GLY A 78 34.78 3.37 -10.08
C GLY A 78 33.42 3.84 -10.61
N VAL A 79 33.28 5.15 -10.85
CA VAL A 79 32.04 5.77 -11.36
C VAL A 79 31.63 5.23 -12.72
N GLU A 80 32.61 4.98 -13.60
CA GLU A 80 32.38 4.46 -14.96
C GLU A 80 31.80 3.03 -14.90
N GLU A 81 32.44 2.14 -14.14
CA GLU A 81 31.94 0.77 -13.92
C GLU A 81 30.56 0.77 -13.25
N ALA A 82 30.32 1.66 -12.29
CA ALA A 82 29.02 1.80 -11.64
C ALA A 82 27.93 2.27 -12.62
N THR A 83 28.28 3.16 -13.55
CA THR A 83 27.36 3.67 -14.59
C THR A 83 26.97 2.54 -15.55
N ASP A 84 27.94 1.74 -16.00
CA ASP A 84 27.67 0.57 -16.85
C ASP A 84 26.77 -0.46 -16.15
N LYS A 85 27.07 -0.77 -14.88
CA LYS A 85 26.23 -1.68 -14.07
C LYS A 85 24.81 -1.15 -13.91
N LEU A 86 24.65 0.17 -13.73
CA LEU A 86 23.34 0.81 -13.61
C LEU A 86 22.56 0.76 -14.92
N ASP A 87 23.22 1.00 -16.05
CA ASP A 87 22.63 0.93 -17.39
C ASP A 87 22.14 -0.50 -17.73
N VAL A 88 22.96 -1.51 -17.42
CA VAL A 88 22.57 -2.92 -17.58
C VAL A 88 21.36 -3.24 -16.69
N LEU A 89 21.33 -2.71 -15.47
CA LEU A 89 20.22 -2.92 -14.54
C LEU A 89 18.92 -2.23 -15.02
N MET A 90 19.02 -1.03 -15.58
CA MET A 90 17.88 -0.29 -16.14
C MET A 90 17.30 -0.97 -17.38
N LYS A 91 18.15 -1.56 -18.24
CA LYS A 91 17.75 -2.32 -19.42
C LYS A 91 17.20 -3.72 -19.11
N ARG A 92 17.36 -4.21 -17.87
CA ARG A 92 16.93 -5.55 -17.48
C ARG A 92 15.39 -5.64 -17.45
N LYS A 93 14.87 -6.63 -18.18
CA LYS A 93 13.45 -6.99 -18.17
C LYS A 93 12.99 -7.38 -16.76
N ASP A 94 11.72 -7.13 -16.51
CA ASP A 94 11.03 -7.54 -15.29
C ASP A 94 11.11 -9.06 -15.11
N LYS A 95 11.25 -9.49 -13.84
CA LYS A 95 11.47 -10.89 -13.49
C LYS A 95 10.26 -11.78 -13.76
N PHE A 96 9.06 -11.23 -13.64
CA PHE A 96 7.80 -11.94 -13.85
C PHE A 96 6.99 -11.28 -14.96
N HIS A 97 6.53 -12.09 -15.92
CA HIS A 97 5.68 -11.64 -17.02
C HIS A 97 4.35 -11.07 -16.53
N ALA A 98 3.80 -10.08 -17.24
CA ALA A 98 2.57 -9.38 -16.86
C ALA A 98 1.39 -10.34 -16.60
N TRP A 99 1.19 -11.36 -17.44
CA TRP A 99 0.12 -12.35 -17.27
C TRP A 99 0.26 -13.21 -16.00
N LEU A 100 1.48 -13.60 -15.64
CA LEU A 100 1.71 -14.30 -14.38
C LEU A 100 1.36 -13.37 -13.20
N ARG A 101 1.73 -12.09 -13.29
CA ARG A 101 1.42 -11.09 -12.27
C ARG A 101 -0.08 -10.88 -12.09
N VAL A 102 -0.89 -10.99 -13.15
CA VAL A 102 -2.36 -10.96 -13.08
C VAL A 102 -2.90 -12.10 -12.21
N ILE A 103 -2.42 -13.33 -12.43
CA ILE A 103 -2.84 -14.49 -11.63
C ILE A 103 -2.44 -14.32 -10.17
N ILE A 104 -1.22 -13.82 -9.93
CA ILE A 104 -0.74 -13.53 -8.57
C ILE A 104 -1.57 -12.40 -7.92
N PHE A 105 -2.06 -11.44 -8.72
CA PHE A 105 -2.98 -10.40 -8.25
C PHE A 105 -4.25 -11.01 -7.67
N GLY A 106 -4.90 -11.91 -8.41
CA GLY A 106 -6.05 -12.67 -7.93
C GLY A 106 -5.74 -13.49 -6.68
N LEU A 107 -4.61 -14.22 -6.68
CA LEU A 107 -4.19 -15.01 -5.52
C LEU A 107 -3.94 -14.14 -4.28
N THR A 108 -3.42 -12.93 -4.47
CA THR A 108 -3.19 -12.03 -3.34
C THR A 108 -4.51 -11.53 -2.76
N SER A 109 -5.51 -11.20 -3.59
CA SER A 109 -6.87 -10.88 -3.13
C SER A 109 -7.50 -12.00 -2.31
N VAL A 110 -7.37 -13.24 -2.78
CA VAL A 110 -7.85 -14.46 -2.08
C VAL A 110 -7.19 -14.60 -0.71
N THR A 111 -5.88 -14.41 -0.63
CA THR A 111 -5.15 -14.55 0.64
C THR A 111 -5.38 -13.38 1.59
N ALA A 112 -5.69 -12.19 1.08
CA ALA A 112 -5.94 -11.00 1.89
C ALA A 112 -7.33 -11.01 2.57
N ALA A 113 -8.33 -11.54 1.86
CA ALA A 113 -9.72 -11.40 2.26
C ALA A 113 -10.10 -12.11 3.57
N PRO A 114 -9.64 -13.35 3.87
CA PRO A 114 -9.96 -14.03 5.12
C PRO A 114 -9.48 -13.29 6.37
N PHE A 115 -8.24 -12.79 6.36
CA PHE A 115 -7.66 -12.18 7.56
C PHE A 115 -8.03 -10.71 7.74
N SER A 116 -8.40 -10.01 6.66
CA SER A 116 -8.74 -8.58 6.71
C SER A 116 -10.24 -8.30 6.73
N PHE A 117 -11.03 -9.07 5.98
CA PHE A 117 -12.45 -8.80 5.74
C PHE A 117 -13.38 -9.93 6.23
N GLY A 118 -12.83 -10.99 6.84
CA GLY A 118 -13.62 -12.10 7.38
C GLY A 118 -14.31 -12.96 6.31
N ALA A 119 -13.73 -13.02 5.10
CA ALA A 119 -14.29 -13.77 3.98
C ALA A 119 -14.47 -15.26 4.30
N ARG A 120 -15.56 -15.86 3.80
CA ARG A 120 -15.79 -17.30 3.91
C ARG A 120 -15.02 -18.04 2.81
N LEU A 121 -14.75 -19.33 3.00
CA LEU A 121 -14.10 -20.16 1.98
C LEU A 121 -14.87 -20.19 0.65
N ILE A 122 -16.20 -20.06 0.72
CA ILE A 122 -17.10 -20.05 -0.44
C ILE A 122 -16.90 -18.78 -1.29
N ASP A 123 -16.50 -17.65 -0.69
CA ASP A 123 -16.31 -16.38 -1.39
C ASP A 123 -14.98 -16.34 -2.17
N LEU A 124 -13.99 -17.16 -1.80
CA LEU A 124 -12.62 -17.11 -2.33
C LEU A 124 -12.52 -17.22 -3.87
N PRO A 125 -13.25 -18.11 -4.57
CA PRO A 125 -13.15 -18.21 -6.02
C PRO A 125 -13.64 -16.95 -6.75
N LEU A 126 -14.66 -16.28 -6.24
CA LEU A 126 -15.15 -15.01 -6.81
C LEU A 126 -14.17 -13.88 -6.53
N ILE A 127 -13.60 -13.83 -5.32
CA ILE A 127 -12.54 -12.86 -4.97
C ILE A 127 -11.31 -13.05 -5.86
N PHE A 128 -10.95 -14.29 -6.19
CA PHE A 128 -9.89 -14.58 -7.16
C PHE A 128 -10.19 -13.99 -8.54
N ALA A 129 -11.43 -14.19 -9.03
CA ALA A 129 -11.86 -13.67 -10.32
C ALA A 129 -11.84 -12.12 -10.35
N PHE A 130 -12.31 -11.47 -9.28
CA PHE A 130 -12.28 -10.00 -9.18
C PHE A 130 -10.85 -9.46 -9.08
N GLY A 131 -9.98 -10.10 -8.29
CA GLY A 131 -8.57 -9.72 -8.22
C GLY A 131 -7.85 -9.92 -9.56
N CYS A 132 -8.15 -10.99 -10.30
CA CYS A 132 -7.65 -11.17 -11.67
C CYS A 132 -8.17 -10.09 -12.63
N LEU A 133 -9.46 -9.74 -12.54
CA LEU A 133 -10.06 -8.67 -13.33
C LEU A 133 -9.34 -7.34 -13.10
N VAL A 134 -9.17 -6.93 -11.84
CA VAL A 134 -8.41 -5.73 -11.48
C VAL A 134 -6.97 -5.82 -11.97
N GLY A 135 -6.33 -6.99 -11.84
CA GLY A 135 -4.98 -7.23 -12.33
C GLY A 135 -4.85 -7.03 -13.85
N VAL A 136 -5.82 -7.48 -14.65
CA VAL A 136 -5.86 -7.24 -16.11
C VAL A 136 -6.00 -5.75 -16.40
N LEU A 137 -6.95 -5.08 -15.73
CA LEU A 137 -7.19 -3.65 -15.92
C LEU A 137 -5.94 -2.83 -15.56
N GLN A 138 -5.24 -3.19 -14.49
CA GLN A 138 -4.07 -2.46 -14.01
C GLN A 138 -2.78 -2.74 -14.79
N LEU A 139 -2.50 -4.01 -15.11
CA LEU A 139 -1.21 -4.41 -15.69
C LEU A 139 -1.21 -4.46 -17.21
N ILE A 140 -2.37 -4.52 -17.85
CA ILE A 140 -2.49 -4.67 -19.31
C ILE A 140 -3.21 -3.44 -19.90
N VAL A 141 -4.38 -3.07 -19.37
CA VAL A 141 -5.21 -2.03 -19.99
C VAL A 141 -4.73 -0.60 -19.66
N ALA A 142 -4.44 -0.32 -18.39
CA ALA A 142 -3.95 0.99 -17.94
C ALA A 142 -2.64 1.44 -18.63
N PRO A 143 -1.59 0.61 -18.76
CA PRO A 143 -0.36 1.05 -19.44
C PRO A 143 -0.54 1.24 -20.96
N ASN A 144 -1.53 0.60 -21.58
CA ASN A 144 -1.78 0.73 -23.01
C ASN A 144 -2.48 2.04 -23.39
N SER A 145 -3.15 2.71 -22.46
CA SER A 145 -3.88 3.95 -22.74
C SER A 145 -3.78 4.97 -21.60
N ALA A 146 -3.13 6.09 -21.89
CA ALA A 146 -2.95 7.18 -20.91
C ALA A 146 -4.28 7.73 -20.39
N LEU A 147 -5.32 7.77 -21.23
CA LEU A 147 -6.66 8.20 -20.83
C LEU A 147 -7.28 7.25 -19.79
N TYR A 148 -7.18 5.93 -20.01
CA TYR A 148 -7.72 4.96 -19.08
C TYR A 148 -6.95 4.93 -17.77
N SER A 149 -5.62 5.11 -17.81
CA SER A 149 -4.80 5.17 -16.59
C SER A 149 -5.28 6.22 -15.59
N ASN A 150 -5.89 7.33 -16.05
CA ASN A 150 -6.38 8.40 -15.17
C ASN A 150 -7.73 8.09 -14.52
N VAL A 151 -8.52 7.17 -15.08
CA VAL A 151 -9.90 6.84 -14.61
C VAL A 151 -10.01 5.38 -14.16
N PHE A 152 -8.95 4.60 -14.34
CA PHE A 152 -8.86 3.17 -14.04
C PHE A 152 -9.43 2.84 -12.66
N GLU A 153 -9.06 3.61 -11.65
CA GLU A 153 -9.40 3.39 -10.24
C GLU A 153 -10.92 3.42 -10.02
N VAL A 154 -11.58 4.42 -10.62
CA VAL A 154 -13.04 4.58 -10.57
C VAL A 154 -13.71 3.48 -11.39
N THR A 155 -13.25 3.22 -12.61
CA THR A 155 -13.90 2.20 -13.46
C THR A 155 -13.78 0.78 -12.87
N ALA A 156 -12.62 0.42 -12.33
CA ALA A 156 -12.38 -0.88 -11.73
C ALA A 156 -13.23 -1.07 -10.46
N THR A 157 -13.32 -0.04 -9.61
CA THR A 157 -14.19 -0.10 -8.42
C THR A 157 -15.67 -0.19 -8.77
N VAL A 158 -16.16 0.58 -9.74
CA VAL A 158 -17.55 0.48 -10.21
C VAL A 158 -17.88 -0.94 -10.68
N VAL A 159 -17.02 -1.53 -11.52
CA VAL A 159 -17.24 -2.88 -12.05
C VAL A 159 -17.18 -3.93 -10.94
N VAL A 160 -16.17 -3.87 -10.06
CA VAL A 160 -16.04 -4.84 -8.95
C VAL A 160 -17.19 -4.70 -7.96
N SER A 161 -17.62 -3.50 -7.59
CA SER A 161 -18.73 -3.28 -6.67
C SER A 161 -20.08 -3.70 -7.27
N PHE A 162 -20.31 -3.45 -8.56
CA PHE A 162 -21.48 -3.95 -9.28
C PHE A 162 -21.52 -5.48 -9.26
N LEU A 163 -20.41 -6.15 -9.63
CA LEU A 163 -20.33 -7.61 -9.61
C LEU A 163 -20.43 -8.17 -8.19
N ALA A 164 -19.79 -7.54 -7.20
CA ALA A 164 -19.88 -7.97 -5.82
C ALA A 164 -21.33 -7.94 -5.31
N ARG A 165 -22.11 -6.90 -5.66
CA ARG A 165 -23.52 -6.80 -5.29
C ARG A 165 -24.40 -7.78 -6.07
N LEU A 166 -24.11 -7.99 -7.35
CA LEU A 166 -24.74 -9.02 -8.19
C LEU A 166 -24.60 -10.42 -7.57
N PHE A 167 -23.37 -10.85 -7.27
CA PHE A 167 -23.15 -12.17 -6.69
C PHE A 167 -23.56 -12.24 -5.21
N GLY A 168 -23.45 -11.14 -4.48
CA GLY A 168 -23.89 -11.03 -3.09
C GLY A 168 -25.41 -11.10 -2.90
N SER A 169 -26.21 -10.75 -3.91
CA SER A 169 -27.68 -10.84 -3.86
C SER A 169 -28.20 -12.27 -4.13
N ILE A 170 -27.37 -13.16 -4.69
CA ILE A 170 -27.79 -14.51 -5.08
C ILE A 170 -28.32 -15.29 -3.87
N ASN A 171 -29.51 -15.88 -4.05
CA ASN A 171 -30.19 -16.74 -3.07
C ASN A 171 -30.46 -16.03 -1.73
N ASN A 172 -31.04 -14.83 -1.79
CA ASN A 172 -31.38 -13.98 -0.64
C ASN A 172 -30.17 -13.71 0.27
N SER A 173 -29.00 -13.39 -0.31
CA SER A 173 -27.75 -13.04 0.41
C SER A 173 -27.14 -14.09 1.34
N ASN A 174 -27.64 -15.33 1.33
CA ASN A 174 -27.12 -16.39 2.21
C ASN A 174 -25.85 -17.07 1.67
N LEU A 175 -25.67 -17.06 0.34
CA LEU A 175 -24.61 -17.84 -0.32
C LEU A 175 -23.26 -17.12 -0.30
N PHE A 176 -23.22 -15.85 -0.73
CA PHE A 176 -22.01 -15.05 -0.85
C PHE A 176 -22.10 -13.75 -0.05
N CYS A 177 -20.98 -13.34 0.53
CA CYS A 177 -20.92 -12.10 1.30
C CYS A 177 -20.51 -10.90 0.44
N PHE A 178 -21.43 -9.96 0.20
CA PHE A 178 -21.15 -8.71 -0.53
C PHE A 178 -19.92 -7.97 0.01
N GLY A 179 -19.82 -7.80 1.33
CA GLY A 179 -18.74 -7.02 1.93
C GLY A 179 -17.36 -7.62 1.70
N ALA A 180 -17.21 -8.93 1.87
CA ALA A 180 -15.97 -9.64 1.59
C ALA A 180 -15.62 -9.63 0.09
N LEU A 181 -16.61 -9.78 -0.79
CA LEU A 181 -16.43 -9.74 -2.24
C LEU A 181 -15.94 -8.36 -2.72
N ALA A 182 -16.60 -7.28 -2.27
CA ALA A 182 -16.25 -5.92 -2.67
C ALA A 182 -14.88 -5.51 -2.13
N GLN A 183 -14.63 -5.69 -0.84
CA GLN A 183 -13.36 -5.29 -0.22
C GLN A 183 -12.19 -6.19 -0.64
N GLY A 184 -12.42 -7.50 -0.78
CA GLY A 184 -11.42 -8.46 -1.27
C GLY A 184 -11.04 -8.22 -2.73
N GLY A 185 -12.00 -7.87 -3.59
CA GLY A 185 -11.75 -7.55 -5.00
C GLY A 185 -10.98 -6.23 -5.19
N ILE A 186 -11.25 -5.22 -4.36
CA ILE A 186 -10.64 -3.88 -4.44
C ILE A 186 -9.33 -3.80 -3.64
N VAL A 187 -8.94 -4.85 -2.91
CA VAL A 187 -7.84 -4.79 -1.93
C VAL A 187 -6.52 -4.24 -2.47
N MET A 188 -6.21 -4.52 -3.73
CA MET A 188 -4.99 -4.07 -4.39
C MET A 188 -5.02 -2.63 -4.88
N LEU A 189 -6.20 -2.04 -5.01
CA LEU A 189 -6.37 -0.62 -5.34
C LEU A 189 -6.18 0.26 -4.10
N LEU A 190 -6.28 -0.30 -2.90
CA LEU A 190 -6.18 0.47 -1.66
C LEU A 190 -4.82 1.20 -1.59
N PRO A 191 -4.79 2.54 -1.40
CA PRO A 191 -3.58 3.34 -1.50
C PRO A 191 -2.67 3.23 -0.25
N GLY A 192 -2.53 2.04 0.32
CA GLY A 192 -1.87 1.82 1.62
C GLY A 192 -0.40 2.23 1.65
N TYR A 193 0.36 1.87 0.61
CA TYR A 193 1.77 2.27 0.49
C TYR A 193 1.93 3.79 0.33
N MET A 194 1.08 4.42 -0.48
CA MET A 194 1.13 5.86 -0.73
C MET A 194 0.86 6.62 0.57
N VAL A 195 -0.20 6.23 1.28
CA VAL A 195 -0.59 6.79 2.57
C VAL A 195 0.52 6.63 3.62
N LEU A 196 1.15 5.45 3.71
CA LEU A 196 2.31 5.22 4.58
C LEU A 196 3.48 6.13 4.23
N CYS A 197 3.94 6.12 2.97
CA CYS A 197 5.10 6.92 2.56
C CYS A 197 4.89 8.41 2.81
N SER A 198 3.67 8.90 2.60
CA SER A 198 3.30 10.29 2.88
C SER A 198 3.43 10.62 4.35
N SER A 199 2.93 9.75 5.23
CA SER A 199 3.05 9.95 6.68
C SER A 199 4.51 9.93 7.14
N LEU A 200 5.32 9.04 6.56
CA LEU A 200 6.75 8.97 6.84
C LEU A 200 7.50 10.24 6.39
N GLU A 201 7.19 10.75 5.21
CA GLU A 201 7.75 12.00 4.69
C GLU A 201 7.37 13.22 5.52
N LEU A 202 6.11 13.32 5.96
CA LEU A 202 5.68 14.42 6.83
C LEU A 202 6.40 14.39 8.17
N GLN A 203 6.54 13.21 8.78
CA GLN A 203 7.22 13.05 10.06
C GLN A 203 8.73 13.30 9.95
N SER A 204 9.35 12.95 8.82
CA SER A 204 10.76 13.25 8.54
C SER A 204 11.00 14.71 8.10
N ARG A 205 10.01 15.60 8.24
CA ARG A 205 10.06 17.02 7.83
C ARG A 205 10.19 17.26 6.32
N ALA A 206 9.96 16.25 5.49
CA ALA A 206 9.82 16.41 4.04
C ALA A 206 8.38 16.84 3.71
N ILE A 207 8.03 18.07 4.09
CA ILE A 207 6.64 18.58 4.11
C ILE A 207 6.02 18.60 2.71
N VAL A 208 6.77 19.08 1.71
CA VAL A 208 6.27 19.22 0.34
C VAL A 208 5.90 17.87 -0.29
N PRO A 209 6.79 16.86 -0.38
CA PRO A 209 6.42 15.59 -0.97
C PRO A 209 5.36 14.82 -0.16
N GLY A 210 5.43 14.87 1.18
CA GLY A 210 4.46 14.20 2.05
C GLY A 210 3.05 14.79 1.97
N SER A 211 2.92 16.11 1.93
CA SER A 211 1.62 16.79 1.84
C SER A 211 0.92 16.52 0.51
N ILE A 212 1.63 16.64 -0.62
CA ILE A 212 1.08 16.37 -1.96
C ILE A 212 0.53 14.94 -2.05
N ARG A 213 1.28 13.96 -1.52
CA ARG A 213 0.84 12.56 -1.58
C ARG A 213 -0.32 12.24 -0.64
N ILE A 214 -0.40 12.84 0.55
CA ILE A 214 -1.58 12.69 1.43
C ILE A 214 -2.82 13.28 0.77
N VAL A 215 -2.73 14.48 0.16
CA VAL A 215 -3.86 15.08 -0.54
C VAL A 215 -4.31 14.20 -1.70
N TYR A 216 -3.37 13.67 -2.49
CA TYR A 216 -3.68 12.74 -3.56
C TYR A 216 -4.30 11.44 -3.04
N ALA A 217 -3.81 10.88 -1.93
CA ALA A 217 -4.37 9.69 -1.32
C ALA A 217 -5.79 9.89 -0.77
N ILE A 218 -6.10 11.08 -0.25
CA ILE A 218 -7.47 11.45 0.15
C ILE A 218 -8.37 11.43 -1.09
N ILE A 219 -8.00 12.14 -2.15
CA ILE A 219 -8.77 12.16 -3.42
C ILE A 219 -8.96 10.73 -3.94
N TYR A 220 -7.91 9.92 -3.92
CA TYR A 220 -7.96 8.51 -4.31
C TYR A 220 -9.00 7.73 -3.51
N CYS A 221 -9.01 7.87 -2.17
CA CYS A 221 -10.01 7.22 -1.32
C CYS A 221 -11.44 7.71 -1.62
N LEU A 222 -11.63 9.01 -1.91
CA LEU A 222 -12.92 9.56 -2.31
C LEU A 222 -13.39 8.93 -3.64
N LEU A 223 -12.48 8.78 -4.61
CA LEU A 223 -12.77 8.14 -5.90
C LEU A 223 -13.14 6.66 -5.74
N LEU A 224 -12.44 5.92 -4.86
CA LEU A 224 -12.83 4.54 -4.53
C LEU A 224 -14.22 4.49 -3.87
N GLY A 225 -14.49 5.37 -2.90
CA GLY A 225 -15.79 5.46 -2.24
C GLY A 225 -16.92 5.77 -3.22
N PHE A 226 -16.70 6.75 -4.12
CA PHE A 226 -17.61 7.07 -5.20
C PHE A 226 -17.86 5.87 -6.14
N GLY A 227 -16.79 5.16 -6.52
CA GLY A 227 -16.91 3.97 -7.37
C GLY A 227 -17.71 2.85 -6.71
N ILE A 228 -17.55 2.63 -5.40
CA ILE A 228 -18.37 1.70 -4.62
C ILE A 228 -19.84 2.13 -4.65
N THR A 229 -20.14 3.41 -4.38
CA THR A 229 -21.50 3.94 -4.40
C THR A 229 -22.16 3.76 -5.75
N VAL A 230 -21.50 4.18 -6.84
CA VAL A 230 -22.04 4.11 -8.20
C VAL A 230 -22.24 2.66 -8.63
N GLY A 231 -21.25 1.79 -8.45
CA GLY A 231 -21.37 0.37 -8.81
C GLY A 231 -22.48 -0.33 -8.04
N SER A 232 -22.64 -0.01 -6.76
CA SER A 232 -23.68 -0.57 -5.90
C SER A 232 -25.07 -0.04 -6.24
N ALA A 233 -25.22 1.25 -6.53
CA ALA A 233 -26.48 1.87 -6.92
C ALA A 233 -26.94 1.38 -8.29
N LEU A 234 -26.03 1.24 -9.25
CA LEU A 234 -26.34 0.70 -10.59
C LEU A 234 -26.98 -0.69 -10.50
N TYR A 235 -26.47 -1.57 -9.64
CA TYR A 235 -27.09 -2.87 -9.43
C TYR A 235 -28.42 -2.78 -8.68
N GLY A 236 -28.53 -1.89 -7.68
CA GLY A 236 -29.77 -1.65 -6.95
C GLY A 236 -30.94 -1.19 -7.82
N LEU A 237 -30.68 -0.58 -8.98
CA LEU A 237 -31.73 -0.23 -9.95
C LEU A 237 -32.31 -1.44 -10.69
N PHE A 238 -31.60 -2.57 -10.75
CA PHE A 238 -32.02 -3.77 -11.47
C PHE A 238 -32.67 -4.84 -10.59
N ASP A 239 -32.41 -4.82 -9.27
CA ASP A 239 -32.90 -5.81 -8.31
C ASP A 239 -33.66 -5.11 -7.18
N ASP A 240 -34.87 -5.60 -6.86
CA ASP A 240 -35.75 -5.01 -5.85
C ASP A 240 -35.33 -5.39 -4.42
N THR A 241 -34.58 -6.49 -4.24
CA THR A 241 -34.09 -6.98 -2.93
C THR A 241 -32.57 -7.15 -2.86
N PRO A 242 -31.77 -6.10 -3.13
CA PRO A 242 -30.33 -6.20 -3.14
C PRO A 242 -29.75 -6.43 -1.73
N SER A 243 -28.64 -7.17 -1.66
CA SER A 243 -27.94 -7.44 -0.40
C SER A 243 -27.49 -6.15 0.32
N ASN A 244 -27.89 -5.99 1.57
CA ASN A 244 -27.49 -4.87 2.45
C ASN A 244 -26.48 -5.29 3.55
N GLN A 245 -25.97 -6.52 3.46
CA GLN A 245 -25.00 -7.08 4.39
C GLN A 245 -23.60 -6.55 4.08
N ALA A 246 -23.16 -5.55 4.83
CA ALA A 246 -21.78 -5.06 4.76
C ALA A 246 -20.80 -5.93 5.57
N THR A 247 -21.32 -6.78 6.46
CA THR A 247 -20.56 -7.77 7.22
C THR A 247 -21.10 -9.16 6.94
N CYS A 248 -20.21 -10.15 6.90
CA CYS A 248 -20.58 -11.52 6.64
C CYS A 248 -21.21 -12.16 7.87
N GLU A 249 -22.36 -12.81 7.72
CA GLU A 249 -22.87 -13.72 8.76
C GLU A 249 -21.88 -14.89 8.90
N ASN A 250 -21.64 -15.43 10.10
CA ASN A 250 -20.68 -16.54 10.31
C ASN A 250 -19.32 -16.35 9.60
N PRO A 251 -18.53 -15.31 9.93
CA PRO A 251 -17.20 -15.15 9.39
C PRO A 251 -16.33 -16.34 9.78
N MET A 252 -15.31 -16.62 8.95
CA MET A 252 -14.35 -17.67 9.26
C MET A 252 -13.66 -17.38 10.59
N ASP A 253 -13.34 -18.44 11.34
CA ASP A 253 -12.65 -18.30 12.62
C ASP A 253 -11.37 -17.48 12.44
N PRO A 254 -11.16 -16.38 13.20
CA PRO A 254 -10.01 -15.51 13.05
C PRO A 254 -8.65 -16.22 13.04
N TYR A 255 -8.54 -17.40 13.65
CA TYR A 255 -7.29 -18.19 13.64
C TYR A 255 -6.86 -18.63 12.24
N TYR A 256 -7.79 -18.78 11.29
CA TYR A 256 -7.41 -19.06 9.91
C TYR A 256 -6.59 -17.92 9.30
N GLY A 257 -6.75 -16.68 9.78
CA GLY A 257 -5.94 -15.55 9.34
C GLY A 257 -4.43 -15.82 9.44
N PHE A 258 -3.99 -16.54 10.47
CA PHE A 258 -2.58 -16.93 10.65
C PHE A 258 -2.06 -17.85 9.53
N ILE A 259 -2.94 -18.66 8.93
CA ILE A 259 -2.60 -19.55 7.81
C ILE A 259 -2.50 -18.77 6.50
N PHE A 260 -3.34 -17.73 6.32
CA PHE A 260 -3.42 -16.95 5.07
C PHE A 260 -2.39 -15.81 4.97
N VAL A 261 -1.83 -15.34 6.09
CA VAL A 261 -0.80 -14.29 6.12
C VAL A 261 0.50 -14.68 5.40
N PRO A 262 1.13 -15.85 5.65
CA PRO A 262 2.36 -16.23 4.94
C PRO A 262 2.19 -16.33 3.42
N PRO A 263 1.13 -16.99 2.88
CA PRO A 263 0.83 -16.97 1.44
C PRO A 263 0.64 -15.56 0.88
N PHE A 264 -0.06 -14.68 1.59
CA PHE A 264 -0.24 -13.28 1.18
C PHE A 264 1.11 -12.57 1.00
N VAL A 265 2.01 -12.70 1.97
CA VAL A 265 3.35 -12.07 1.93
C VAL A 265 4.19 -12.64 0.79
N VAL A 266 4.08 -13.93 0.49
CA VAL A 266 4.75 -14.56 -0.65
C VAL A 266 4.20 -14.01 -1.98
N CYS A 267 2.88 -13.87 -2.12
CA CYS A 267 2.26 -13.34 -3.33
C CYS A 267 2.64 -11.87 -3.57
N ILE A 268 2.55 -11.02 -2.55
CA ILE A 268 2.89 -9.60 -2.68
C ILE A 268 4.39 -9.40 -2.96
N SER A 269 5.25 -10.27 -2.38
CA SER A 269 6.68 -10.28 -2.68
C SER A 269 6.97 -10.64 -4.14
N MET A 270 6.17 -11.53 -4.75
CA MET A 270 6.27 -11.83 -6.18
C MET A 270 5.76 -10.67 -7.05
N ILE A 271 4.65 -10.02 -6.68
CA ILE A 271 4.11 -8.84 -7.39
C ILE A 271 5.16 -7.73 -7.50
N TYR A 272 5.86 -7.44 -6.40
CA TYR A 272 6.90 -6.41 -6.33
C TYR A 272 8.32 -6.93 -6.63
N GLN A 273 8.43 -8.10 -7.27
CA GLN A 273 9.67 -8.68 -7.80
C GLN A 273 10.81 -8.85 -6.78
N ALA A 274 10.48 -9.18 -5.53
CA ALA A 274 11.48 -9.43 -4.50
C ALA A 274 12.41 -10.62 -4.85
N LYS A 275 13.63 -10.59 -4.30
CA LYS A 275 14.56 -11.72 -4.41
C LYS A 275 14.10 -12.85 -3.50
N TRP A 276 14.04 -14.08 -4.04
CA TRP A 276 13.57 -15.27 -3.31
C TRP A 276 14.30 -15.51 -1.98
N ARG A 277 15.57 -15.15 -1.89
CA ARG A 277 16.36 -15.25 -0.64
C ARG A 277 15.89 -14.32 0.47
N GLN A 278 15.14 -13.25 0.16
CA GLN A 278 14.62 -12.29 1.14
C GLN A 278 13.19 -12.61 1.60
N VAL A 279 12.44 -13.37 0.79
CA VAL A 279 11.02 -13.69 1.06
C VAL A 279 10.81 -14.38 2.41
N PRO A 280 11.62 -15.38 2.84
CA PRO A 280 11.39 -16.03 4.14
C PRO A 280 11.47 -15.07 5.33
N ILE A 281 12.41 -14.12 5.29
CA ILE A 281 12.56 -13.11 6.33
C ILE A 281 11.39 -12.12 6.31
N MET A 282 10.93 -11.72 5.11
CA MET A 282 9.75 -10.87 4.97
C MET A 282 8.51 -11.54 5.57
N VAL A 283 8.33 -12.85 5.34
CA VAL A 283 7.22 -13.64 5.91
C VAL A 283 7.27 -13.66 7.43
N ILE A 284 8.43 -13.95 8.03
CA ILE A 284 8.58 -14.00 9.50
C ILE A 284 8.24 -12.64 10.14
N ILE A 285 8.76 -11.56 9.57
CA ILE A 285 8.56 -10.20 10.11
C ILE A 285 7.09 -9.77 9.96
N ALA A 286 6.50 -9.99 8.79
CA ALA A 286 5.09 -9.68 8.54
C ALA A 286 4.16 -10.49 9.46
N PHE A 287 4.44 -11.78 9.65
CA PHE A 287 3.67 -12.65 10.54
C PHE A 287 3.74 -12.19 12.00
N ALA A 288 4.94 -11.84 12.50
CA ALA A 288 5.10 -11.29 13.84
C ALA A 288 4.33 -9.97 14.01
N GLY A 289 4.39 -9.08 13.01
CA GLY A 289 3.61 -7.85 12.97
C GLY A 289 2.10 -8.06 13.04
N TYR A 290 1.61 -8.99 12.22
CA TYR A 290 0.19 -9.37 12.21
C TYR A 290 -0.24 -9.95 13.56
N MET A 291 0.57 -10.81 14.18
CA MET A 291 0.26 -11.39 15.48
C MET A 291 0.12 -10.32 16.56
N VAL A 292 1.04 -9.36 16.62
CA VAL A 292 0.94 -8.23 17.55
C VAL A 292 -0.30 -7.38 17.27
N ASN A 293 -0.58 -7.09 16.00
CA ASN A 293 -1.76 -6.32 15.58
C ASN A 293 -3.07 -7.02 15.99
N TYR A 294 -3.15 -8.33 15.79
CA TYR A 294 -4.33 -9.13 16.11
C TYR A 294 -4.63 -9.14 17.61
N TRP A 295 -3.65 -9.49 18.45
CA TRP A 295 -3.84 -9.55 19.90
C TRP A 295 -4.08 -8.16 20.53
N SER A 296 -3.37 -7.13 20.05
CA SER A 296 -3.63 -5.75 20.49
C SER A 296 -5.01 -5.25 20.03
N GLY A 297 -5.46 -5.65 18.84
CA GLY A 297 -6.81 -5.38 18.31
C GLY A 297 -7.92 -5.91 19.21
N GLN A 298 -7.75 -7.11 19.77
CA GLN A 298 -8.71 -7.65 20.73
C GLN A 298 -8.77 -6.86 22.05
N ARG A 299 -7.62 -6.32 22.48
CA ARG A 299 -7.50 -5.56 23.74
C ARG A 299 -8.00 -4.12 23.60
N PHE A 300 -7.74 -3.48 22.46
CA PHE A 300 -8.03 -2.06 22.17
C PHE A 300 -9.09 -1.91 21.07
N LYS A 301 -10.27 -2.50 21.28
CA LYS A 301 -11.38 -2.47 20.30
C LYS A 301 -11.84 -1.06 19.92
N SER A 302 -11.72 -0.10 20.83
CA SER A 302 -12.15 1.29 20.62
C SER A 302 -11.20 2.12 19.75
N SER A 303 -9.97 1.65 19.48
CA SER A 303 -8.97 2.41 18.74
C SER A 303 -8.07 1.51 17.89
N PRO A 304 -8.53 1.10 16.68
CA PRO A 304 -7.76 0.26 15.74
C PRO A 304 -6.39 0.82 15.36
N GLN A 305 -6.22 2.14 15.48
CA GLN A 305 -4.97 2.85 15.24
C GLN A 305 -3.86 2.37 16.18
N ILE A 306 -4.16 2.14 17.46
CA ILE A 306 -3.19 1.69 18.48
C ILE A 306 -2.68 0.29 18.14
N SER A 307 -3.56 -0.59 17.69
CA SER A 307 -3.18 -1.95 17.28
C SER A 307 -2.28 -1.91 16.04
N SER A 308 -2.55 -0.98 15.13
CA SER A 308 -1.73 -0.72 13.95
C SER A 308 -0.36 -0.15 14.33
N THR A 309 -0.28 0.75 15.32
CA THR A 309 1.00 1.29 15.80
C THR A 309 1.87 0.21 16.42
N LEU A 310 1.29 -0.66 17.26
CA LEU A 310 2.01 -1.76 17.92
C LEU A 310 2.48 -2.82 16.92
N GLY A 311 1.63 -3.17 15.94
CA GLY A 311 2.01 -4.06 14.84
C GLY A 311 3.16 -3.48 14.01
N ALA A 312 3.09 -2.20 13.67
CA ALA A 312 4.13 -1.50 12.92
C ALA A 312 5.44 -1.35 13.71
N LEU A 313 5.36 -1.10 15.03
CA LEU A 313 6.49 -1.08 15.94
C LEU A 313 7.22 -2.44 15.92
N ALA A 314 6.49 -3.55 16.06
CA ALA A 314 7.06 -4.89 16.04
C ALA A 314 7.75 -5.19 14.71
N VAL A 315 7.10 -4.87 13.58
CA VAL A 315 7.67 -4.99 12.23
C VAL A 315 8.94 -4.16 12.08
N GLY A 316 8.90 -2.90 12.52
CA GLY A 316 10.02 -1.98 12.49
C GLY A 316 11.21 -2.45 13.30
N VAL A 317 10.98 -2.93 14.54
CA VAL A 317 12.03 -3.43 15.44
C VAL A 317 12.73 -4.64 14.81
N LEU A 318 11.96 -5.61 14.31
CA LEU A 318 12.51 -6.82 13.70
C LEU A 318 13.24 -6.52 12.39
N ALA A 319 12.70 -5.67 11.53
CA ALA A 319 13.35 -5.30 10.27
C ALA A 319 14.64 -4.51 10.49
N ASN A 320 14.63 -3.56 11.42
CA ASN A 320 15.81 -2.77 11.76
C ASN A 320 16.89 -3.61 12.44
N LEU A 321 16.50 -4.54 13.31
CA LEU A 321 17.42 -5.51 13.92
C LEU A 321 18.04 -6.44 12.86
N TYR A 322 17.23 -6.96 11.94
CA TYR A 322 17.73 -7.79 10.84
C TYR A 322 18.72 -7.03 9.94
N SER A 323 18.38 -5.77 9.60
CA SER A 323 19.27 -4.88 8.83
C SER A 323 20.61 -4.64 9.54
N ARG A 324 20.57 -4.45 10.87
CA ARG A 324 21.77 -4.27 11.70
C ARG A 324 22.69 -5.49 11.65
N LEU A 325 22.13 -6.70 11.69
CA LEU A 325 22.90 -7.96 11.76
C LEU A 325 23.40 -8.45 10.40
N ARG A 326 22.64 -8.25 9.32
CA ARG A 326 22.93 -8.84 7.99
C ARG A 326 23.29 -7.81 6.91
N HIS A 327 23.51 -6.55 7.28
CA HIS A 327 23.79 -5.44 6.35
C HIS A 327 22.78 -5.38 5.18
N GLY A 328 21.51 -5.64 5.48
CA GLY A 328 20.41 -5.64 4.52
C GLY A 328 19.72 -4.29 4.40
N VAL A 329 18.91 -4.13 3.35
CA VAL A 329 18.07 -2.94 3.12
C VAL A 329 16.78 -3.10 3.94
N ALA A 330 16.64 -2.39 5.06
CA ALA A 330 15.46 -2.50 5.94
C ALA A 330 14.17 -2.10 5.20
N ALA A 331 14.21 -1.01 4.44
CA ALA A 331 13.06 -0.52 3.68
C ALA A 331 12.45 -1.58 2.75
N ALA A 332 13.26 -2.38 2.07
CA ALA A 332 12.75 -3.41 1.17
C ALA A 332 11.97 -4.52 1.91
N ILE A 333 12.36 -4.81 3.16
CA ILE A 333 11.75 -5.86 3.99
C ILE A 333 10.45 -5.36 4.65
N LEU A 334 10.38 -4.06 4.94
CA LEU A 334 9.23 -3.43 5.58
C LEU A 334 7.99 -3.36 4.67
N ILE A 335 8.18 -3.17 3.35
CA ILE A 335 7.06 -2.95 2.41
C ILE A 335 6.01 -4.07 2.46
N PRO A 336 6.35 -5.37 2.26
CA PRO A 336 5.35 -6.45 2.33
C PRO A 336 4.65 -6.56 3.69
N ALA A 337 5.38 -6.30 4.78
CA ALA A 337 4.83 -6.37 6.14
C ALA A 337 3.82 -5.23 6.41
N VAL A 338 4.10 -4.03 5.92
CA VAL A 338 3.17 -2.89 5.97
C VAL A 338 1.90 -3.20 5.17
N PHE A 339 2.03 -3.74 3.96
CA PHE A 339 0.87 -4.12 3.15
C PHE A 339 -0.03 -5.16 3.82
N CYS A 340 0.49 -5.97 4.74
CA CYS A 340 -0.32 -6.89 5.53
C CYS A 340 -1.18 -6.16 6.59
N GLN A 341 -0.82 -4.95 7.00
CA GLN A 341 -1.51 -4.19 8.05
C GLN A 341 -2.59 -3.25 7.49
N VAL A 342 -2.39 -2.69 6.29
CA VAL A 342 -3.29 -1.66 5.73
C VAL A 342 -4.71 -2.18 5.45
N PRO A 343 -4.93 -3.35 4.81
CA PRO A 343 -6.28 -3.82 4.50
C PRO A 343 -7.15 -4.02 5.75
N GLY A 344 -6.59 -4.54 6.84
CA GLY A 344 -7.30 -4.69 8.12
C GLY A 344 -7.70 -3.34 8.72
N GLY A 345 -6.87 -2.32 8.57
CA GLY A 345 -7.23 -0.94 8.92
C GLY A 345 -8.43 -0.41 8.13
N LEU A 346 -8.48 -0.68 6.83
CA LEU A 346 -9.59 -0.30 5.95
C LEU A 346 -10.90 -1.00 6.28
N ALA A 347 -10.84 -2.29 6.59
CA ALA A 347 -11.98 -3.06 7.06
C ALA A 347 -12.61 -2.43 8.31
N SER A 348 -11.77 -2.00 9.26
CA SER A 348 -12.23 -1.38 10.52
C SER A 348 -12.80 0.03 10.36
N THR A 349 -12.49 0.69 9.24
CA THR A 349 -12.81 2.10 8.98
C THR A 349 -14.21 2.31 8.38
N GLY A 350 -14.87 1.26 7.86
CA GLY A 350 -16.25 1.36 7.36
C GLY A 350 -16.42 2.05 6.01
N GLY A 351 -15.37 2.19 5.18
CA GLY A 351 -15.47 2.81 3.85
C GLY A 351 -16.46 2.16 2.89
N LEU A 352 -16.66 0.85 3.04
CA LEU A 352 -17.72 0.13 2.32
C LEU A 352 -19.12 0.50 2.84
N LEU A 353 -19.28 0.62 4.16
CA LEU A 353 -20.56 0.95 4.80
C LEU A 353 -21.09 2.30 4.34
N SER A 354 -20.20 3.32 4.27
CA SER A 354 -20.56 4.64 3.79
C SER A 354 -20.96 4.64 2.30
N GLY A 355 -20.27 3.86 1.46
CA GLY A 355 -20.64 3.75 0.04
C GLY A 355 -21.98 3.06 -0.15
N LEU A 356 -22.23 2.01 0.64
CA LEU A 356 -23.47 1.24 0.61
C LEU A 356 -24.67 2.03 1.13
N SER A 357 -24.52 2.81 2.20
CA SER A 357 -25.59 3.64 2.75
C SER A 357 -26.07 4.69 1.76
N VAL A 358 -25.14 5.35 1.09
CA VAL A 358 -25.48 6.33 0.04
C VAL A 358 -26.15 5.64 -1.15
N ALA A 359 -25.66 4.46 -1.57
CA ALA A 359 -26.28 3.72 -2.66
C ALA A 359 -27.73 3.30 -2.34
N ASN A 360 -28.01 2.90 -1.10
CA ASN A 360 -29.35 2.50 -0.68
C ASN A 360 -30.32 3.68 -0.63
N GLU A 361 -29.86 4.84 -0.15
CA GLU A 361 -30.65 6.08 -0.14
C GLU A 361 -31.01 6.52 -1.57
N LEU A 362 -30.06 6.45 -2.51
CA LEU A 362 -30.29 6.76 -3.92
C LEU A 362 -31.30 5.83 -4.60
N THR A 363 -31.44 4.60 -4.10
CA THR A 363 -32.30 3.56 -4.68
C THR A 363 -33.63 3.41 -3.92
N ASN A 364 -33.96 4.34 -3.00
CA ASN A 364 -35.13 4.25 -2.11
C ASN A 364 -35.25 2.90 -1.35
N ASN A 365 -34.12 2.28 -1.06
CA ASN A 365 -34.10 1.00 -0.38
C ASN A 365 -33.90 1.22 1.13
N ASN A 366 -34.96 1.03 1.90
CA ASN A 366 -34.99 1.26 3.35
C ASN A 366 -34.36 0.12 4.18
N GLY A 367 -33.56 -0.75 3.57
CA GLY A 367 -32.90 -1.85 4.27
C GLY A 367 -31.89 -1.35 5.31
N THR A 368 -32.00 -1.86 6.54
CA THR A 368 -31.03 -1.61 7.60
C THR A 368 -29.69 -2.26 7.26
N ILE A 369 -28.61 -1.49 7.39
CA ILE A 369 -27.25 -1.97 7.10
C ILE A 369 -26.68 -2.60 8.38
N ASN A 370 -26.53 -3.92 8.38
CA ASN A 370 -25.86 -4.63 9.48
C ASN A 370 -24.34 -4.54 9.31
N GLY A 371 -23.68 -3.73 10.15
CA GLY A 371 -22.23 -3.53 10.14
C GLY A 371 -21.61 -3.38 11.53
N THR A 372 -20.40 -3.92 11.71
CA THR A 372 -19.63 -3.87 12.98
C THR A 372 -18.48 -2.85 12.94
N ALA A 373 -18.54 -1.82 12.09
CA ALA A 373 -17.48 -0.81 12.07
C ALA A 373 -17.40 -0.11 13.43
N SER A 374 -16.18 0.16 13.89
CA SER A 374 -15.94 1.02 15.07
C SER A 374 -16.45 2.45 14.86
N VAL A 375 -16.77 2.81 13.61
CA VAL A 375 -17.48 4.02 13.22
C VAL A 375 -18.95 3.64 13.01
N GLN A 376 -19.82 3.97 13.96
CA GLN A 376 -21.25 3.84 13.77
C GLN A 376 -21.70 4.86 12.72
N VAL A 377 -22.22 4.36 11.59
CA VAL A 377 -22.90 5.19 10.59
C VAL A 377 -24.32 5.40 11.10
N GLU A 378 -24.59 6.54 11.73
CA GLU A 378 -25.97 6.93 12.02
C GLU A 378 -26.71 7.12 10.70
N SER A 379 -27.76 6.32 10.48
CA SER A 379 -28.73 6.52 9.39
C SER A 379 -29.39 7.89 9.59
N GLY A 380 -28.88 8.92 8.90
CA GLY A 380 -29.34 10.30 9.02
C GLY A 380 -28.22 11.34 9.16
N GLY A 381 -26.96 10.92 9.32
CA GLY A 381 -25.81 11.84 9.23
C GLY A 381 -25.67 12.40 7.80
N LYS A 382 -25.48 13.72 7.67
CA LYS A 382 -25.25 14.38 6.36
C LYS A 382 -24.22 13.61 5.53
N LEU A 383 -24.57 13.26 4.28
CA LEU A 383 -23.74 12.52 3.31
C LEU A 383 -22.27 12.97 3.30
N ASP A 384 -22.03 14.28 3.43
CA ASP A 384 -20.71 14.87 3.43
C ASP A 384 -19.81 14.30 4.54
N ASN A 385 -20.33 14.11 5.76
CA ASN A 385 -19.52 13.68 6.90
C ASN A 385 -19.02 12.22 6.77
N LEU A 386 -19.74 11.37 6.03
CA LEU A 386 -19.44 9.94 5.94
C LEU A 386 -18.18 9.67 5.12
N VAL A 387 -18.06 10.30 3.94
CA VAL A 387 -16.91 10.08 3.07
C VAL A 387 -15.63 10.70 3.67
N PHE A 388 -15.75 11.84 4.34
CA PHE A 388 -14.64 12.47 5.06
C PHE A 388 -14.18 11.63 6.28
N ASN A 389 -15.08 10.97 7.00
CA ASN A 389 -14.71 10.09 8.13
C ASN A 389 -13.88 8.88 7.70
N VAL A 390 -14.12 8.34 6.51
CA VAL A 390 -13.35 7.21 5.96
C VAL A 390 -11.93 7.65 5.62
N ALA A 391 -11.78 8.78 4.92
CA ALA A 391 -10.47 9.35 4.62
C ALA A 391 -9.71 9.72 5.91
N ALA A 392 -10.40 10.29 6.91
CA ALA A 392 -9.80 10.63 8.20
C ALA A 392 -9.26 9.40 8.94
N SER A 393 -10.02 8.30 8.99
CA SER A 393 -9.60 7.06 9.65
C SER A 393 -8.41 6.40 8.93
N MET A 394 -8.36 6.49 7.60
CA MET A 394 -7.19 6.07 6.81
C MET A 394 -5.92 6.82 7.19
N ILE A 395 -6.03 8.13 7.32
CA ILE A 395 -4.92 8.98 7.76
C ILE A 395 -4.51 8.60 9.20
N GLN A 396 -5.47 8.37 10.09
CA GLN A 396 -5.16 7.99 11.47
C GLN A 396 -4.42 6.65 11.56
N ILE A 397 -4.83 5.64 10.80
CA ILE A 397 -4.11 4.35 10.72
C ILE A 397 -2.71 4.55 10.13
N ALA A 398 -2.58 5.37 9.09
CA ALA A 398 -1.29 5.71 8.48
C ALA A 398 -0.31 6.34 9.46
N ILE A 399 -0.77 7.37 10.18
CA ILE A 399 -0.01 8.04 11.23
C ILE A 399 0.37 7.04 12.31
N GLY A 400 -0.56 6.14 12.66
CA GLY A 400 -0.29 5.08 13.61
C GLY A 400 0.84 4.15 13.19
N ILE A 401 0.79 3.63 11.96
CA ILE A 401 1.82 2.75 11.40
C ILE A 401 3.16 3.49 11.34
N ALA A 402 3.17 4.72 10.83
CA ALA A 402 4.39 5.52 10.70
C ALA A 402 5.00 5.85 12.07
N ALA A 403 4.19 6.22 13.07
CA ALA A 403 4.67 6.44 14.44
C ALA A 403 5.32 5.18 15.03
N GLY A 404 4.74 4.00 14.79
CA GLY A 404 5.33 2.71 15.19
C GLY A 404 6.69 2.45 14.51
N LEU A 405 6.78 2.70 13.19
CA LEU A 405 8.03 2.55 12.44
C LEU A 405 9.13 3.51 12.93
N PHE A 406 8.83 4.79 13.15
CA PHE A 406 9.82 5.75 13.69
C PHE A 406 10.29 5.39 15.08
N MET A 407 9.37 5.02 15.97
CA MET A 407 9.71 4.59 17.33
C MET A 407 10.65 3.38 17.30
N SER A 408 10.41 2.45 16.37
CA SER A 408 11.29 1.29 16.19
C SER A 408 12.72 1.67 15.76
N ALA A 409 12.87 2.68 14.90
CA ALA A 409 14.16 3.15 14.44
C ALA A 409 14.95 3.78 15.60
N LEU A 410 14.27 4.54 16.47
CA LEU A 410 14.86 5.12 17.69
C LEU A 410 15.32 4.03 18.67
N ILE A 411 14.51 2.98 18.86
CA ILE A 411 14.86 1.85 19.74
C ILE A 411 16.12 1.12 19.26
N ILE A 412 16.25 0.84 17.96
CA ILE A 412 17.39 0.07 17.43
C ILE A 412 18.63 0.95 17.21
N TYR A 413 18.46 2.24 16.89
CA TYR A 413 19.51 3.18 16.57
C TYR A 413 19.42 4.47 17.42
N PRO A 414 19.54 4.39 18.76
CA PRO A 414 19.31 5.53 19.64
C PRO A 414 20.32 6.67 19.46
N LEU A 415 21.54 6.35 18.99
CA LEU A 415 22.62 7.32 18.75
C LEU A 415 22.85 7.60 17.25
N GLY A 416 21.95 7.13 16.38
CA GLY A 416 22.14 7.14 14.94
C GLY A 416 23.29 6.26 14.45
N LYS A 417 23.48 6.19 13.13
CA LYS A 417 24.56 5.40 12.50
C LYS A 417 25.69 6.35 12.08
N ARG A 418 26.81 6.32 12.80
CA ARG A 418 27.95 7.27 12.67
C ARG A 418 28.67 7.31 11.30
N ARG A 419 28.50 6.31 10.41
CA ARG A 419 29.30 6.17 9.16
C ARG A 419 28.49 6.00 7.87
N SER A 420 27.15 5.94 7.92
CA SER A 420 26.33 5.70 6.72
C SER A 420 24.86 6.00 7.03
N GLY A 421 24.13 6.63 6.10
CA GLY A 421 22.70 6.90 6.22
C GLY A 421 21.88 5.62 6.45
N LEU A 422 20.88 5.69 7.32
CA LEU A 422 20.01 4.56 7.68
C LEU A 422 19.03 4.25 6.53
N PHE A 423 19.16 3.11 5.84
CA PHE A 423 18.17 2.71 4.83
C PHE A 423 16.94 2.03 5.48
N SER A 424 16.31 2.75 6.42
CA SER A 424 15.05 2.42 7.09
C SER A 424 14.00 3.46 6.73
N PHE A 425 12.74 3.04 6.84
CA PHE A 425 11.62 3.98 7.00
C PHE A 425 11.63 4.62 8.38
#